data_AF-A0A9N7YFX0-F1
#
_entry.id   AF-A0A9N7YFX0-F1
#
_cell.length_a   1.000
_cell.length_b   1.000
_cell.length_c   1.000
_cell.angle_alpha   90.00
_cell.angle_beta   90.00
_cell.angle_gamma   90.00
#
_symmetry.space_group_name_H-M   'P 1'
#
loop_
_entity.id
_entity.type
_entity.pdbx_description
1 polymer ?
#
loop_
_entity_poly.entity_id
_entity_poly.type
_entity_poly.pdbx_seq_one_letter_code
_entity_poly.pdbx_strand_id
1 'polypeptide(L)'
;MDPWSAVADEVALEGLDGITVPTLWIRLEDRQPKFPLKLDGCTKELIWRFLVSNTDLSSTSSRRRDTTWSCLTGLKTSTRRQELEKRRFFRRKTKRERSDITKHVRHEALTPLVSLEEALERYGRKLVVVASQSVRFRSLIGSENDPDVKLNDDSYCLLEKVGRARWQGELQSELHRCSFKTDARKLHYMRKSLIKNGFITMQSHVTRAKSGQQQQHSILLLLKRFHVNRRTKYDILMEQVSDLLEQLPGQFSTMMAIKQQLDVADCTFKRVFHYMRAAKLVELCQFPLEELDPTAKHCTTKKGTKVLVRCLKLLKPYSQKGVPDDDDDDDEDEEDDSGTRRRGYPACGRLMEKDVLSQAYHIVLSSGTKGIPQDWYRAQTARW
;
A
#
# COMPACT_ATOMS: atom_id res chain seq x y z
N MET A 1 -6.58 24.87 -1.50
CA MET A 1 -6.89 24.81 -0.06
C MET A 1 -6.29 26.03 0.60
N ASP A 2 -7.09 26.78 1.36
CA ASP A 2 -6.68 27.99 2.06
C ASP A 2 -5.63 27.69 3.16
N PRO A 3 -4.64 28.58 3.44
CA PRO A 3 -3.59 28.31 4.42
C PRO A 3 -4.13 27.95 5.81
N TRP A 4 -5.20 28.59 6.27
CA TRP A 4 -5.79 28.36 7.59
C TRP A 4 -6.48 27.00 7.64
N SER A 5 -7.20 26.66 6.58
CA SER A 5 -7.81 25.34 6.45
C SER A 5 -6.76 24.21 6.42
N ALA A 6 -5.60 24.44 5.81
CA ALA A 6 -4.50 23.49 5.81
C ALA A 6 -3.88 23.31 7.21
N VAL A 7 -3.72 24.40 7.98
CA VAL A 7 -3.26 24.33 9.37
C VAL A 7 -4.23 23.53 10.23
N ALA A 8 -5.53 23.86 10.16
CA ALA A 8 -6.56 23.13 10.92
C ALA A 8 -6.60 21.65 10.53
N ASP A 9 -6.45 21.35 9.24
CA ASP A 9 -6.41 19.98 8.72
C ASP A 9 -5.20 19.20 9.25
N GLU A 10 -4.00 19.79 9.31
CA GLU A 10 -2.83 19.12 9.87
C GLU A 10 -2.97 18.82 11.38
N VAL A 11 -3.57 19.74 12.12
CA VAL A 11 -3.89 19.54 13.55
C VAL A 11 -4.92 18.42 13.71
N ALA A 12 -5.95 18.41 12.86
CA ALA A 12 -7.02 17.42 12.88
C ALA A 12 -6.52 16.00 12.55
N LEU A 13 -5.57 15.88 11.62
CA LEU A 13 -4.97 14.62 11.19
C LEU A 13 -4.12 13.93 12.26
N GLU A 14 -3.59 14.65 13.25
CA GLU A 14 -2.91 14.03 14.40
C GLU A 14 -3.88 13.38 15.40
N GLY A 15 -5.19 13.54 15.19
CA GLY A 15 -6.21 12.84 15.96
C GLY A 15 -6.30 13.31 17.41
N LEU A 16 -6.66 12.38 18.30
CA LEU A 16 -6.74 12.65 19.75
C LEU A 16 -5.37 12.90 20.42
N ASP A 17 -4.27 12.50 19.78
CA ASP A 17 -2.96 12.78 20.33
C ASP A 17 -2.60 14.26 20.21
N GLY A 18 -3.18 14.96 19.23
CA GLY A 18 -2.89 16.36 18.94
C GLY A 18 -1.47 16.59 18.46
N ILE A 19 -1.21 17.83 18.03
CA ILE A 19 0.09 18.24 17.49
C ILE A 19 0.76 19.26 18.40
N THR A 20 2.07 19.15 18.58
CA THR A 20 2.84 20.22 19.24
C THR A 20 3.18 21.30 18.22
N VAL A 21 3.37 22.53 18.69
CA VAL A 21 3.69 23.67 17.82
C VAL A 21 4.94 23.42 16.96
N PRO A 22 6.07 22.89 17.49
CA PRO A 22 7.23 22.56 16.66
C PRO A 22 6.94 21.47 15.62
N THR A 23 6.19 20.42 15.98
CA THR A 23 5.85 19.35 15.03
C THR A 23 4.94 19.85 13.92
N LEU A 24 4.04 20.79 14.21
CA LEU A 24 3.18 21.42 13.21
C LEU A 24 4.00 22.11 12.12
N TRP A 25 5.08 22.82 12.48
CA TRP A 25 5.96 23.45 11.50
C TRP A 25 6.57 22.45 10.52
N ILE A 26 7.06 21.32 11.04
CA ILE A 26 7.67 20.29 10.19
C ILE A 26 6.61 19.66 9.27
N ARG A 27 5.41 19.40 9.80
CA ARG A 27 4.31 18.85 8.98
C ARG A 27 3.85 19.80 7.88
N LEU A 28 3.79 21.11 8.16
CA LEU A 28 3.43 22.11 7.17
C LEU A 28 4.51 22.28 6.10
N GLU A 29 5.79 22.15 6.47
CA GLU A 29 6.91 22.22 5.54
C GLU A 29 6.93 21.02 4.57
N ASP A 30 6.70 19.81 5.07
CA ASP A 30 6.69 18.56 4.29
C ASP A 30 5.34 18.24 3.62
N ARG A 31 4.38 19.17 3.68
CA ARG A 31 3.02 18.97 3.18
C ARG A 31 2.97 18.84 1.65
N GLN A 32 2.07 18.00 1.15
CA GLN A 32 1.82 17.85 -0.30
C GLN A 32 0.32 18.01 -0.62
N PRO A 33 -0.14 19.04 -1.34
CA PRO A 33 0.63 20.08 -2.03
C PRO A 33 1.33 21.03 -1.05
N LYS A 34 2.41 21.64 -1.54
CA LYS A 34 3.26 22.55 -0.77
C LYS A 34 2.43 23.64 -0.09
N PHE A 35 2.71 23.90 1.18
CA PHE A 35 2.03 24.95 1.92
C PHE A 35 2.24 26.31 1.22
N PRO A 36 1.18 27.11 1.01
CA PRO A 36 1.23 28.32 0.18
C PRO A 36 2.04 29.46 0.78
N LEU A 37 2.26 29.49 2.10
CA LEU A 37 3.00 30.55 2.79
C LEU A 37 4.41 30.07 3.18
N LYS A 38 5.35 31.02 3.28
CA LYS A 38 6.67 30.75 3.87
C LYS A 38 6.54 30.70 5.38
N LEU A 39 7.23 29.77 6.05
CA LEU A 39 7.17 29.60 7.50
C LEU A 39 8.20 30.49 8.23
N ASP A 40 8.20 31.80 7.90
CA ASP A 40 8.97 32.83 8.61
C ASP A 40 8.36 33.16 9.98
N GLY A 41 9.08 33.93 10.81
CA GLY A 41 8.65 34.26 12.17
C GLY A 41 7.29 34.96 12.23
N CYS A 42 7.04 35.92 11.31
CA CYS A 42 5.77 36.64 11.26
C CYS A 42 4.62 35.71 10.86
N THR A 43 4.82 34.85 9.85
CA THR A 43 3.81 33.86 9.46
C THR A 43 3.51 32.86 10.58
N LYS A 44 4.53 32.39 11.30
CA LYS A 44 4.34 31.49 12.45
C LYS A 44 3.52 32.14 13.57
N GLU A 45 3.76 33.42 13.86
CA GLU A 45 2.95 34.18 14.82
C GLU A 45 1.49 34.31 14.35
N LEU A 46 1.26 34.58 13.06
CA LEU A 46 -0.10 34.63 12.52
C LEU A 46 -0.81 33.27 12.61
N ILE A 47 -0.11 32.17 12.32
CA ILE A 47 -0.63 30.82 12.50
C ILE A 47 -0.94 30.54 13.97
N TRP A 48 -0.07 30.95 14.88
CA TRP A 48 -0.31 30.83 16.31
C TRP A 48 -1.58 31.58 16.73
N ARG A 49 -1.75 32.84 16.31
CA ARG A 49 -2.97 33.61 16.55
C ARG A 49 -4.21 32.90 16.03
N PHE A 50 -4.15 32.34 14.83
CA PHE A 50 -5.24 31.55 14.27
C PHE A 50 -5.56 30.30 15.12
N LEU A 51 -4.55 29.53 15.52
CA LEU A 51 -4.72 28.33 16.33
C LEU A 51 -5.39 28.63 17.68
N VAL A 52 -5.01 29.74 18.31
CA VAL A 52 -5.56 30.15 19.60
C VAL A 52 -6.97 30.75 19.44
N SER A 53 -7.21 31.53 18.39
CA SER A 53 -8.51 32.19 18.17
C SER A 53 -9.60 31.21 17.72
N ASN A 54 -9.22 30.04 17.18
CA ASN A 54 -10.17 29.06 16.67
C ASN A 54 -10.87 28.30 17.81
N THR A 55 -12.20 28.32 17.83
CA THR A 55 -13.02 27.62 18.83
C THR A 55 -12.98 26.10 18.71
N ASP A 56 -12.74 25.59 17.50
CA ASP A 56 -12.63 24.16 17.23
C ASP A 56 -11.28 23.59 17.65
N LEU A 57 -10.33 24.42 18.06
CA LEU A 57 -9.02 24.00 18.52
C LEU A 57 -8.89 24.24 20.03
N SER A 58 -8.35 23.24 20.73
CA SER A 58 -8.13 23.27 22.18
C SER A 58 -6.66 23.04 22.49
N SER A 59 -6.14 23.81 23.44
CA SER A 59 -4.75 23.72 23.91
C SER A 59 -4.69 22.88 25.18
N THR A 60 -3.99 21.76 25.10
CA THR A 60 -3.81 20.84 26.22
C THR A 60 -2.35 20.75 26.62
N SER A 61 -2.08 20.62 27.92
CA SER A 61 -0.73 20.41 28.44
C SER A 61 -0.55 19.00 28.94
N SER A 62 0.51 18.32 28.50
CA SER A 62 0.88 17.01 29.01
C SER A 62 1.90 17.12 30.15
N ARG A 63 1.62 16.47 31.28
CA ARG A 63 2.39 16.65 32.53
C ARG A 63 3.71 15.88 32.61
N ARG A 64 4.12 15.06 31.62
CA ARG A 64 5.45 14.39 31.64
C ARG A 64 6.13 14.14 30.29
N ARG A 65 7.44 14.43 30.36
CA ARG A 65 8.67 14.04 29.62
C ARG A 65 8.57 13.34 28.27
N ASP A 66 9.36 13.89 27.36
CA ASP A 66 9.73 13.41 26.04
C ASP A 66 9.65 11.89 25.86
N THR A 67 8.87 11.48 24.86
CA THR A 67 9.31 10.44 23.95
C THR A 67 9.52 11.12 22.62
N THR A 68 10.79 11.30 22.28
CA THR A 68 11.31 11.75 20.99
C THR A 68 10.50 11.17 19.83
N TRP A 69 9.92 12.07 19.03
CA TRP A 69 9.48 11.75 17.69
C TRP A 69 10.71 11.52 16.81
N SER A 70 11.15 10.28 16.67
CA SER A 70 11.90 9.87 15.48
C SER A 70 10.88 9.44 14.43
N CYS A 71 10.28 10.42 13.77
CA CYS A 71 9.52 10.20 12.55
C CYS A 71 9.80 11.34 11.58
N LEU A 72 11.08 11.65 11.37
CA LEU A 72 11.56 12.49 10.29
C LEU A 72 13.06 12.28 10.14
N THR A 73 13.37 11.34 9.27
CA THR A 73 14.54 11.26 8.38
C THR A 73 14.62 9.82 7.94
N GLY A 74 14.57 9.61 6.63
CA GLY A 74 14.93 8.34 6.04
C GLY A 74 16.41 8.08 6.32
N LEU A 75 16.74 7.49 7.46
CA LEU A 75 18.00 6.80 7.67
C LEU A 75 17.71 5.41 8.24
N LYS A 76 18.19 4.42 7.49
CA LYS A 76 18.23 3.01 7.83
C LYS A 76 19.13 2.82 9.06
N THR A 77 18.56 2.62 10.25
CA THR A 77 19.25 1.89 11.31
C THR A 77 18.29 0.99 12.08
N SER A 78 18.53 -0.31 11.94
CA SER A 78 18.19 -1.38 12.87
C SER A 78 18.31 -0.90 14.32
N THR A 79 17.31 -1.15 15.17
CA THR A 79 17.50 -1.75 16.52
C THR A 79 16.14 -2.08 17.14
N ARG A 80 16.02 -3.30 17.68
CA ARG A 80 14.96 -3.88 18.54
C ARG A 80 14.33 -2.96 19.61
N ARG A 81 14.91 -1.77 19.87
CA ARG A 81 14.43 -0.75 20.82
C ARG A 81 13.16 -0.02 20.32
N GLN A 82 13.02 0.22 19.02
CA GLN A 82 11.81 0.88 18.46
C GLN A 82 10.55 0.01 18.61
N GLU A 83 10.70 -1.32 18.55
CA GLU A 83 9.59 -2.28 18.73
C GLU A 83 9.02 -2.27 20.17
N LEU A 84 9.89 -2.07 21.16
CA LEU A 84 9.53 -2.00 22.58
C LEU A 84 8.88 -0.66 22.96
N GLU A 85 9.26 0.44 22.32
CA GLU A 85 8.57 1.73 22.49
C GLU A 85 7.22 1.76 21.77
N LYS A 86 7.11 1.17 20.58
CA LYS A 86 5.82 0.94 19.89
C LYS A 86 4.87 0.08 20.74
N ARG A 87 5.39 -0.96 21.42
CA ARG A 87 4.64 -1.79 22.39
C ARG A 87 4.13 -1.00 23.61
N ARG A 88 4.80 0.08 24.03
CA ARG A 88 4.38 0.93 25.16
C ARG A 88 3.39 2.02 24.75
N PHE A 89 3.31 2.37 23.47
CA PHE A 89 2.44 3.44 22.95
C PHE A 89 0.95 3.09 23.09
N PHE A 90 0.57 1.84 22.86
CA PHE A 90 -0.86 1.47 22.82
C PHE A 90 -1.44 0.91 24.13
N ARG A 91 -0.62 0.46 25.09
CA ARG A 91 -1.12 -0.05 26.40
C ARG A 91 -1.67 1.07 27.32
N ARG A 92 -1.67 2.33 26.90
CA ARG A 92 -2.18 3.49 27.67
C ARG A 92 -3.22 4.31 26.91
N LYS A 93 -4.11 3.65 26.16
CA LYS A 93 -5.34 4.27 25.64
C LYS A 93 -6.49 4.15 26.66
N THR A 94 -6.18 4.41 27.93
CA THR A 94 -7.14 4.53 29.03
C THR A 94 -6.77 5.79 29.81
N LYS A 95 -7.62 6.81 29.73
CA LYS A 95 -7.55 8.12 30.44
C LYS A 95 -6.13 8.64 30.71
N ARG A 96 -5.51 9.30 29.73
CA ARG A 96 -4.48 10.31 30.04
C ARG A 96 -5.21 11.61 30.34
N GLU A 97 -5.35 11.94 31.62
CA GLU A 97 -5.81 13.25 32.08
C GLU A 97 -4.81 14.32 31.62
N ARG A 98 -5.06 14.87 30.43
CA ARG A 98 -4.43 16.11 30.01
C ARG A 98 -5.22 17.25 30.63
N SER A 99 -4.53 18.16 31.31
CA SER A 99 -5.16 19.38 31.79
C SER A 99 -5.41 20.29 30.60
N ASP A 100 -6.68 20.65 30.38
CA ASP A 100 -7.04 21.67 29.42
C ASP A 100 -6.50 23.02 29.91
N ILE A 101 -5.57 23.60 29.14
CA ILE A 101 -4.96 24.90 29.43
C ILE A 101 -5.46 25.97 28.47
N THR A 102 -6.51 25.69 27.68
CA THR A 102 -7.03 26.62 26.68
C THR A 102 -7.37 27.98 27.30
N LYS A 103 -7.90 27.98 28.54
CA LYS A 103 -8.21 29.22 29.29
C LYS A 103 -6.99 30.06 29.70
N HIS A 104 -5.79 29.47 29.72
CA HIS A 104 -4.55 30.18 30.04
C HIS A 104 -3.87 30.76 28.80
N VAL A 105 -4.25 30.29 27.61
CA VAL A 105 -3.68 30.70 26.33
C VAL A 105 -4.63 31.64 25.57
N ARG A 106 -5.94 31.55 25.85
CA ARG A 106 -7.02 32.26 25.15
C ARG A 106 -7.90 33.04 26.12
N HIS A 107 -8.19 34.30 25.79
CA HIS A 107 -9.23 35.09 26.47
C HIS A 107 -10.64 34.64 26.06
N GLU A 108 -11.67 34.93 26.86
CA GLU A 108 -13.08 34.66 26.48
C GLU A 108 -13.51 35.36 25.18
N ALA A 109 -12.77 36.40 24.76
CA ALA A 109 -12.96 37.15 23.53
C ALA A 109 -12.23 36.54 22.32
N LEU A 110 -11.70 35.31 22.44
CA LEU A 110 -10.94 34.59 21.39
C LEU A 110 -9.64 35.29 20.97
N THR A 111 -9.08 36.16 21.83
CA THR A 111 -7.79 36.79 21.60
C THR A 111 -6.64 36.01 22.26
N PRO A 112 -5.44 36.01 21.65
CA PRO A 112 -4.27 35.33 22.20
C PRO A 112 -3.73 36.08 23.43
N LEU A 113 -3.59 35.38 24.56
CA LEU A 113 -3.01 35.92 25.79
C LEU A 113 -1.47 35.84 25.81
N VAL A 114 -0.91 34.92 25.03
CA VAL A 114 0.49 34.54 25.05
C VAL A 114 1.01 34.60 23.62
N SER A 115 2.17 35.23 23.39
CA SER A 115 2.84 35.22 22.09
C SER A 115 3.39 33.82 21.76
N LEU A 116 3.75 33.56 20.49
CA LEU A 116 4.34 32.27 20.13
C LEU A 116 5.63 31.97 20.93
N GLU A 117 6.50 32.97 21.07
CA GLU A 117 7.78 32.83 21.77
C GLU A 117 7.55 32.49 23.25
N GLU A 118 6.67 33.23 23.91
CA GLU A 118 6.32 33.02 25.31
C GLU A 118 5.64 31.66 25.53
N ALA A 119 4.81 31.20 24.60
CA ALA A 119 4.18 29.88 24.66
C ALA A 119 5.21 28.76 24.52
N LEU A 120 6.21 28.94 23.65
CA LEU A 120 7.31 28.00 23.46
C LEU A 120 8.26 27.97 24.66
N GLU A 121 8.52 29.10 25.31
CA GLU A 121 9.33 29.15 26.53
C GLU A 121 8.62 28.50 27.72
N ARG A 122 7.35 28.83 27.94
CA ARG A 122 6.58 28.33 29.10
C ARG A 122 6.23 26.86 28.99
N TYR A 123 5.82 26.41 27.81
CA TYR A 123 5.28 25.06 27.63
C TYR A 123 6.11 24.19 26.68
N GLY A 124 6.80 24.78 25.71
CA GLY A 124 7.62 24.08 24.73
C GLY A 124 6.87 22.92 24.07
N ARG A 125 7.45 21.71 24.16
CA ARG A 125 6.85 20.48 23.60
C ARG A 125 5.68 19.91 24.42
N LYS A 126 5.37 20.48 25.59
CA LYS A 126 4.26 20.02 26.44
C LYS A 126 2.92 20.57 25.97
N LEU A 127 2.94 21.69 25.25
CA LEU A 127 1.76 22.28 24.63
C LEU A 127 1.37 21.48 23.39
N VAL A 128 0.14 20.97 23.41
CA VAL A 128 -0.43 20.18 22.34
C VAL A 128 -1.76 20.78 21.94
N VAL A 129 -1.91 21.10 20.67
CA VAL A 129 -3.16 21.57 20.08
C VAL A 129 -3.95 20.37 19.57
N VAL A 130 -5.23 20.29 19.96
CA VAL A 130 -6.14 19.21 19.61
C VAL A 130 -7.39 19.80 18.96
N ALA A 131 -7.76 19.31 17.78
CA ALA A 131 -8.99 19.70 17.12
C ALA A 131 -10.24 19.04 17.73
N SER A 132 -11.39 19.67 17.54
CA SER A 132 -12.71 19.14 17.91
C SER A 132 -13.03 17.87 17.12
N GLN A 133 -13.93 17.05 17.65
CA GLN A 133 -14.29 15.77 17.01
C GLN A 133 -14.90 15.97 15.61
N SER A 134 -15.69 17.03 15.43
CA SER A 134 -16.31 17.38 14.15
C SER A 134 -15.24 17.76 13.10
N VAL A 135 -14.27 18.59 13.46
CA VAL A 135 -13.17 18.98 12.56
C VAL A 135 -12.29 17.80 12.21
N ARG A 136 -11.97 16.92 13.18
CA ARG A 136 -11.25 15.66 12.91
C ARG A 136 -11.96 14.77 11.91
N PHE A 137 -13.26 14.52 12.14
CA PHE A 137 -14.04 13.68 11.25
C PHE A 137 -14.14 14.28 9.86
N ARG A 138 -14.44 15.59 9.78
CA ARG A 138 -14.50 16.35 8.52
C ARG A 138 -13.20 16.28 7.73
N SER A 139 -12.06 16.44 8.41
CA SER A 139 -10.75 16.26 7.80
C SER A 139 -10.60 14.87 7.21
N LEU A 140 -10.89 13.79 7.95
CA LEU A 140 -10.69 12.43 7.47
C LEU A 140 -11.54 12.09 6.22
N ILE A 141 -12.82 12.50 6.19
CA ILE A 141 -13.73 12.19 5.08
C ILE A 141 -13.52 13.11 3.86
N GLY A 142 -13.04 14.33 4.07
CA GLY A 142 -12.93 15.36 3.02
C GLY A 142 -14.23 16.13 2.79
N SER A 143 -14.16 17.17 1.97
CA SER A 143 -15.31 18.05 1.69
C SER A 143 -16.38 17.41 0.80
N GLU A 144 -16.04 16.37 0.05
CA GLU A 144 -16.94 15.70 -0.91
C GLU A 144 -17.94 14.74 -0.25
N ASN A 145 -17.65 14.31 0.97
CA ASN A 145 -18.42 13.29 1.67
C ASN A 145 -19.34 13.90 2.74
N ASP A 146 -20.44 13.20 3.01
CA ASP A 146 -21.45 13.62 3.97
C ASP A 146 -20.90 13.56 5.43
N PRO A 147 -20.89 14.69 6.17
CA PRO A 147 -20.43 14.76 7.56
C PRO A 147 -21.29 14.00 8.56
N ASP A 148 -22.51 13.61 8.21
CA ASP A 148 -23.46 12.96 9.12
C ASP A 148 -23.44 11.43 9.02
N VAL A 149 -22.53 10.88 8.19
CA VAL A 149 -22.32 9.44 8.07
C VAL A 149 -21.85 8.85 9.40
N LYS A 150 -22.69 8.03 10.00
CA LYS A 150 -22.37 7.32 11.24
C LYS A 150 -21.45 6.13 10.94
N LEU A 151 -20.22 6.22 11.45
CA LEU A 151 -19.26 5.12 11.46
C LEU A 151 -19.24 4.43 12.82
N ASN A 152 -19.00 3.12 12.83
CA ASN A 152 -18.67 2.41 14.05
C ASN A 152 -17.36 2.96 14.65
N ASP A 153 -17.26 3.00 15.97
CA ASP A 153 -16.08 3.51 16.70
C ASP A 153 -14.77 2.86 16.25
N ASP A 154 -14.80 1.54 16.00
CA ASP A 154 -13.63 0.81 15.53
C ASP A 154 -13.24 1.22 14.10
N SER A 155 -14.23 1.46 13.22
CA SER A 155 -14.00 1.92 11.84
C SER A 155 -13.49 3.35 11.82
N TYR A 156 -13.99 4.21 12.71
CA TYR A 156 -13.47 5.56 12.91
C TYR A 156 -12.02 5.53 13.43
N CYS A 157 -11.70 4.65 14.38
CA CYS A 157 -10.33 4.49 14.87
C CYS A 157 -9.36 4.04 13.76
N LEU A 158 -9.80 3.10 12.90
CA LEU A 158 -9.03 2.68 11.74
C LEU A 158 -8.81 3.84 10.77
N LEU A 159 -9.88 4.62 10.49
CA LEU A 159 -9.81 5.79 9.63
C LEU A 159 -8.85 6.85 10.17
N GLU A 160 -8.89 7.16 11.47
CA GLU A 160 -7.97 8.11 12.11
C GLU A 160 -6.51 7.63 12.01
N LYS A 161 -6.28 6.32 12.18
CA LYS A 161 -4.95 5.72 12.03
C LYS A 161 -4.40 5.86 10.61
N VAL A 162 -5.22 5.58 9.60
CA VAL A 162 -4.86 5.78 8.18
C VAL A 162 -4.63 7.26 7.88
N GLY A 163 -5.47 8.15 8.41
CA GLY A 163 -5.35 9.60 8.20
C GLY A 163 -4.06 10.20 8.74
N ARG A 164 -3.54 9.71 9.87
CA ARG A 164 -2.25 10.12 10.43
C ARG A 164 -1.08 9.88 9.47
N ALA A 165 -1.16 8.82 8.66
CA ALA A 165 -0.14 8.48 7.68
C ALA A 165 -0.24 9.30 6.38
N ARG A 166 -1.29 10.11 6.20
CA ARG A 166 -1.42 11.07 5.10
C ARG A 166 -1.18 10.41 3.72
N TRP A 167 -0.23 10.91 2.93
CA TRP A 167 0.17 10.39 1.62
C TRP A 167 1.02 9.11 1.67
N GLN A 168 1.51 8.71 2.85
CA GLN A 168 2.23 7.44 2.98
C GLN A 168 1.28 6.24 3.01
N GLY A 169 0.09 6.42 3.59
CA GLY A 169 -0.84 5.33 3.87
C GLY A 169 -0.34 4.39 4.96
N GLU A 170 -1.17 3.41 5.33
CA GLU A 170 -0.85 2.39 6.33
C GLU A 170 -1.00 0.99 5.72
N LEU A 171 -0.04 0.11 5.98
CA LEU A 171 -0.09 -1.27 5.51
C LEU A 171 -1.05 -2.09 6.39
N GLN A 172 -1.87 -2.92 5.75
CA GLN A 172 -2.77 -3.84 6.44
C GLN A 172 -2.03 -4.79 7.39
N SER A 173 -0.85 -5.25 7.01
CA SER A 173 0.00 -6.11 7.83
C SER A 173 0.50 -5.41 9.12
N GLU A 174 0.77 -4.11 9.06
CA GLU A 174 1.15 -3.31 10.24
C GLU A 174 -0.05 -3.02 11.14
N LEU A 175 -1.23 -2.80 10.55
CA LEU A 175 -2.48 -2.60 11.29
C LEU A 175 -2.85 -3.85 12.10
N HIS A 176 -2.73 -5.03 11.48
CA HIS A 176 -2.98 -6.32 12.12
C HIS A 176 -1.94 -6.62 13.22
N ARG A 177 -0.65 -6.42 12.96
CA ARG A 177 0.44 -6.77 13.88
C ARG A 177 0.58 -5.82 15.07
N CYS A 178 0.46 -4.52 14.84
CA CYS A 178 0.91 -3.51 15.79
C CYS A 178 -0.22 -2.65 16.39
N SER A 179 -1.28 -2.38 15.63
CA SER A 179 -2.23 -1.32 16.00
C SER A 179 -3.49 -1.83 16.69
N PHE A 180 -4.16 -2.84 16.15
CA PHE A 180 -5.48 -3.24 16.65
C PHE A 180 -5.50 -4.56 17.41
N LYS A 181 -4.45 -5.40 17.34
CA LYS A 181 -4.45 -6.79 17.87
C LYS A 181 -5.78 -7.50 17.64
N THR A 182 -6.39 -7.20 16.50
CA THR A 182 -7.76 -7.57 16.16
C THR A 182 -7.67 -8.61 15.06
N ASP A 183 -8.57 -9.58 15.11
CA ASP A 183 -8.67 -10.63 14.10
C ASP A 183 -8.77 -10.04 12.68
N ALA A 184 -8.12 -10.68 11.72
CA ALA A 184 -8.10 -10.29 10.31
C ALA A 184 -9.52 -10.14 9.75
N ARG A 185 -10.45 -10.99 10.19
CA ARG A 185 -11.87 -10.93 9.82
C ARG A 185 -12.52 -9.61 10.23
N LYS A 186 -12.31 -9.17 11.47
CA LYS A 186 -12.88 -7.89 11.94
C LYS A 186 -12.25 -6.69 11.22
N LEU A 187 -10.95 -6.75 10.91
CA LEU A 187 -10.28 -5.72 10.11
C LEU A 187 -10.87 -5.63 8.69
N HIS A 188 -11.16 -6.76 8.06
CA HIS A 188 -11.82 -6.81 6.76
C HIS A 188 -13.20 -6.13 6.81
N TYR A 189 -14.03 -6.39 7.83
CA TYR A 189 -15.34 -5.75 7.98
C TYR A 189 -15.25 -4.23 8.19
N MET A 190 -14.35 -3.78 9.05
CA MET A 190 -14.11 -2.35 9.27
C MET A 190 -13.69 -1.67 7.96
N ARG A 191 -12.74 -2.28 7.25
CA ARG A 191 -12.27 -1.80 5.95
C ARG A 191 -13.39 -1.76 4.91
N LYS A 192 -14.21 -2.81 4.82
CA LYS A 192 -15.33 -2.90 3.86
C LYS A 192 -16.35 -1.76 4.04
N SER A 193 -16.66 -1.41 5.29
CA SER A 193 -17.53 -0.26 5.58
C SER A 193 -16.93 1.07 5.09
N LEU A 194 -15.63 1.28 5.34
CA LEU A 194 -14.94 2.50 4.93
C LEU A 194 -14.77 2.61 3.40
N ILE A 195 -14.59 1.48 2.69
CA ILE A 195 -14.55 1.45 1.22
C ILE A 195 -15.93 1.74 0.64
N LYS A 196 -16.98 1.13 1.19
CA LYS A 196 -18.38 1.36 0.76
C LYS A 196 -18.76 2.84 0.84
N ASN A 197 -18.29 3.54 1.86
CA ASN A 197 -18.52 4.98 2.03
C ASN A 197 -17.51 5.86 1.25
N GLY A 198 -16.55 5.26 0.54
CA GLY A 198 -15.56 5.99 -0.26
C GLY A 198 -14.51 6.77 0.56
N PHE A 199 -14.27 6.39 1.82
CA PHE A 199 -13.31 7.10 2.68
C PHE A 199 -11.86 6.64 2.47
N ILE A 200 -11.68 5.38 2.10
CA ILE A 200 -10.37 4.78 1.84
C ILE A 200 -10.32 4.09 0.49
N THR A 201 -9.10 3.98 -0.03
CA THR A 201 -8.72 3.28 -1.24
C THR A 201 -7.68 2.22 -0.90
N MET A 202 -7.64 1.15 -1.70
CA MET A 202 -6.71 0.04 -1.54
C MET A 202 -5.72 0.03 -2.69
N GLN A 203 -4.45 -0.24 -2.39
CA GLN A 203 -3.43 -0.53 -3.39
C GLN A 203 -2.65 -1.77 -2.96
N SER A 204 -2.30 -2.63 -3.91
CA SER A 204 -1.36 -3.72 -3.64
C SER A 204 0.03 -3.15 -3.42
N HIS A 205 0.69 -3.60 -2.36
CA HIS A 205 2.04 -3.18 -2.00
C HIS A 205 2.90 -4.39 -1.69
N VAL A 206 3.93 -4.59 -2.52
CA VAL A 206 4.85 -5.71 -2.38
C VAL A 206 6.13 -5.24 -1.70
N THR A 207 6.42 -5.77 -0.52
CA THR A 207 7.67 -5.51 0.20
C THR A 207 8.54 -6.75 0.21
N ARG A 208 9.84 -6.60 -0.07
CA ARG A 208 10.80 -7.71 0.06
C ARG A 208 11.17 -7.92 1.53
N ALA A 209 11.01 -9.13 2.04
CA ALA A 209 11.45 -9.46 3.39
C ALA A 209 12.97 -9.35 3.53
N LYS A 210 13.44 -9.02 4.73
CA LYS A 210 14.87 -8.83 5.05
C LYS A 210 15.71 -10.12 4.89
N SER A 211 15.09 -11.29 4.82
CA SER A 211 15.76 -12.58 4.58
C SER A 211 15.94 -12.93 3.09
N GLY A 212 15.63 -12.00 2.18
CA GLY A 212 16.03 -12.08 0.77
C GLY A 212 15.20 -13.01 -0.12
N GLN A 213 14.39 -13.91 0.43
CA GLN A 213 13.71 -14.94 -0.36
C GLN A 213 12.20 -14.70 -0.55
N GLN A 214 11.49 -14.11 0.42
CA GLN A 214 10.02 -14.01 0.34
C GLN A 214 9.53 -12.58 0.12
N GLN A 215 8.69 -12.40 -0.89
CA GLN A 215 7.93 -11.18 -1.13
C GLN A 215 6.69 -11.22 -0.22
N GLN A 216 6.46 -10.15 0.53
CA GLN A 216 5.25 -9.99 1.33
C GLN A 216 4.28 -9.13 0.55
N HIS A 217 3.17 -9.74 0.15
CA HIS A 217 2.03 -9.06 -0.45
C HIS A 217 1.22 -8.46 0.70
N SER A 218 1.05 -7.15 0.67
CA SER A 218 0.26 -6.43 1.67
C SER A 218 -0.57 -5.37 0.98
N ILE A 219 -1.72 -5.05 1.53
CA ILE A 219 -2.58 -4.00 1.00
C ILE A 219 -2.22 -2.70 1.72
N LEU A 220 -1.91 -1.67 0.94
CA LEU A 220 -1.73 -0.30 1.40
C LEU A 220 -3.10 0.40 1.42
N LEU A 221 -3.49 0.88 2.60
CA LEU A 221 -4.70 1.67 2.78
C LEU A 221 -4.34 3.15 2.74
N LEU A 222 -5.00 3.88 1.85
CA LEU A 222 -4.85 5.34 1.71
C LEU A 222 -6.21 6.01 1.87
N LEU A 223 -6.24 7.20 2.48
CA LEU A 223 -7.43 8.05 2.41
C LEU A 223 -7.68 8.44 0.96
N LYS A 224 -8.95 8.47 0.52
CA LYS A 224 -9.33 8.84 -0.85
C LYS A 224 -8.76 10.22 -1.25
N ARG A 225 -8.80 11.19 -0.33
CA ARG A 225 -8.26 12.53 -0.54
C ARG A 225 -6.72 12.60 -0.67
N PHE A 226 -6.00 11.61 -0.13
CA PHE A 226 -4.53 11.53 -0.18
C PHE A 226 -4.07 10.37 -1.06
N HIS A 227 -4.93 9.92 -1.97
CA HIS A 227 -4.61 8.82 -2.86
C HIS A 227 -3.46 9.21 -3.79
N VAL A 228 -2.36 8.47 -3.69
CA VAL A 228 -1.23 8.57 -4.61
C VAL A 228 -1.09 7.22 -5.29
N ASN A 229 -1.20 7.18 -6.62
CA ASN A 229 -1.06 5.93 -7.37
C ASN A 229 0.41 5.46 -7.35
N ARG A 230 0.70 4.43 -6.54
CA ARG A 230 2.03 3.82 -6.44
C ARG A 230 2.17 2.73 -7.51
N ARG A 231 2.61 3.13 -8.70
CA ARG A 231 2.90 2.19 -9.80
C ARG A 231 4.15 1.35 -9.49
N THR A 232 4.09 0.06 -9.77
CA THR A 232 5.29 -0.78 -9.66
C THR A 232 6.25 -0.48 -10.81
N LYS A 233 7.54 -0.83 -10.64
CA LYS A 233 8.52 -0.74 -11.72
C LYS A 233 8.04 -1.45 -12.98
N TYR A 234 7.36 -2.60 -12.82
CA TYR A 234 6.87 -3.37 -13.95
C TYR A 234 5.67 -2.72 -14.62
N ASP A 235 4.77 -2.08 -13.87
CA ASP A 235 3.65 -1.34 -14.48
C ASP A 235 4.15 -0.20 -15.37
N ILE A 236 5.14 0.56 -14.90
CA ILE A 236 5.76 1.64 -15.70
C ILE A 236 6.41 1.07 -16.97
N LEU A 237 7.12 -0.05 -16.86
CA LEU A 237 7.75 -0.70 -18.02
C LEU A 237 6.72 -1.30 -18.98
N MET A 238 5.61 -1.85 -18.48
CA MET A 238 4.54 -2.39 -19.32
C MET A 238 3.81 -1.29 -20.08
N GLU A 239 3.55 -0.14 -19.43
CA GLU A 239 3.01 1.07 -20.06
C GLU A 239 3.95 1.56 -21.17
N GLN A 240 5.25 1.69 -20.88
CA GLN A 240 6.25 2.06 -21.88
C GLN A 240 6.28 1.09 -23.07
N VAL A 241 6.23 -0.24 -22.84
CA VAL A 241 6.17 -1.22 -23.93
C VAL A 241 4.90 -1.04 -24.77
N SER A 242 3.75 -0.82 -24.12
CA SER A 242 2.49 -0.58 -24.82
C SER A 242 2.53 0.69 -25.66
N ASP A 243 3.01 1.81 -25.10
CA ASP A 243 3.15 3.08 -25.82
C ASP A 243 4.08 2.95 -27.04
N LEU A 244 5.19 2.23 -26.89
CA LEU A 244 6.13 1.97 -27.98
C LEU A 244 5.50 1.13 -29.09
N LEU A 245 4.71 0.11 -28.73
CA LEU A 245 4.02 -0.73 -29.70
C LEU A 245 2.87 0.01 -30.39
N GLU A 246 2.16 0.91 -29.69
CA GLU A 246 1.10 1.73 -30.30
C GLU A 246 1.63 2.70 -31.36
N GLN A 247 2.84 3.25 -31.16
CA GLN A 247 3.47 4.18 -32.10
C GLN A 247 3.95 3.50 -33.40
N LEU A 248 4.04 2.16 -33.41
CA LEU A 248 4.56 1.40 -34.55
C LEU A 248 3.45 0.95 -35.51
N PRO A 249 3.67 1.06 -36.83
CA PRO A 249 2.70 0.58 -37.82
C PRO A 249 2.51 -0.93 -37.69
N GLY A 250 1.27 -1.37 -37.44
CA GLY A 250 0.92 -2.78 -37.23
C GLY A 250 0.93 -3.24 -35.77
N GLN A 251 1.31 -2.37 -34.82
CA GLN A 251 1.35 -2.68 -33.38
C GLN A 251 2.22 -3.89 -33.02
N PHE A 252 3.25 -4.17 -33.81
CA PHE A 252 4.20 -5.24 -33.53
C PHE A 252 5.65 -4.78 -33.67
N SER A 253 6.55 -5.36 -32.87
CA SER A 253 7.98 -5.06 -32.92
C SER A 253 8.82 -6.28 -32.49
N THR A 254 10.08 -6.31 -32.91
CA THR A 254 10.99 -7.39 -32.53
C THR A 254 11.39 -7.28 -31.06
N MET A 255 11.58 -8.42 -30.40
CA MET A 255 12.01 -8.43 -29.00
C MET A 255 13.34 -7.68 -28.78
N MET A 256 14.22 -7.69 -29.78
CA MET A 256 15.50 -6.98 -29.71
C MET A 256 15.32 -5.46 -29.77
N ALA A 257 14.47 -4.95 -30.67
CA ALA A 257 14.21 -3.52 -30.80
C ALA A 257 13.55 -2.97 -29.52
N ILE A 258 12.54 -3.68 -28.98
CA ILE A 258 11.89 -3.29 -27.72
C ILE A 258 12.90 -3.29 -26.56
N LYS A 259 13.76 -4.31 -26.48
CA LYS A 259 14.80 -4.38 -25.45
C LYS A 259 15.78 -3.20 -25.55
N GLN A 260 16.22 -2.85 -26.77
CA GLN A 260 17.13 -1.73 -26.98
C GLN A 260 16.51 -0.38 -26.59
N GLN A 261 15.21 -0.20 -26.83
CA GLN A 261 14.51 1.05 -26.47
C GLN A 261 14.20 1.17 -24.97
N LEU A 262 13.97 0.06 -24.26
CA LEU A 262 13.71 0.08 -22.81
C LEU A 262 14.97 0.24 -21.96
N ASP A 263 16.15 -0.03 -22.49
CA ASP A 263 17.44 0.00 -21.78
C ASP A 263 17.42 -0.72 -20.42
N VAL A 264 16.93 -1.96 -20.41
CA VAL A 264 16.82 -2.79 -19.19
C VAL A 264 17.61 -4.08 -19.29
N ALA A 265 18.05 -4.57 -18.11
CA ALA A 265 18.70 -5.87 -18.00
C ALA A 265 17.80 -7.02 -18.49
N ASP A 266 18.41 -8.06 -19.08
CA ASP A 266 17.72 -9.21 -19.66
C ASP A 266 16.73 -9.90 -18.71
N CYS A 267 17.09 -10.01 -17.43
CA CYS A 267 16.23 -10.61 -16.41
C CYS A 267 14.96 -9.79 -16.16
N THR A 268 15.05 -8.46 -16.25
CA THR A 268 13.89 -7.56 -16.07
C THR A 268 13.00 -7.60 -17.30
N PHE A 269 13.59 -7.58 -18.50
CA PHE A 269 12.84 -7.67 -19.76
C PHE A 269 12.03 -8.97 -19.87
N LYS A 270 12.64 -10.12 -19.54
CA LYS A 270 11.94 -11.42 -19.49
C LYS A 270 10.76 -11.42 -18.53
N ARG A 271 10.89 -10.77 -17.36
CA ARG A 271 9.80 -10.65 -16.38
C ARG A 271 8.67 -9.77 -16.89
N VAL A 272 8.98 -8.60 -17.46
CA VAL A 272 7.97 -7.71 -18.07
C VAL A 272 7.19 -8.47 -19.14
N PHE A 273 7.90 -9.17 -20.03
CA PHE A 273 7.28 -9.98 -21.08
C PHE A 273 6.36 -11.06 -20.52
N HIS A 274 6.82 -11.80 -19.51
CA HIS A 274 6.01 -12.83 -18.85
C HIS A 274 4.73 -12.22 -18.25
N TYR A 275 4.83 -11.08 -17.55
CA TYR A 275 3.67 -10.39 -16.99
C TYR A 275 2.70 -9.87 -18.04
N MET A 276 3.19 -9.28 -19.15
CA MET A 276 2.32 -8.81 -20.23
C MET A 276 1.61 -9.97 -20.94
N ARG A 277 2.29 -11.12 -21.08
CA ARG A 277 1.69 -12.33 -21.65
C ARG A 277 0.63 -12.93 -20.71
N ALA A 278 0.93 -13.02 -19.42
CA ALA A 278 -0.03 -13.50 -18.40
C ALA A 278 -1.27 -12.60 -18.35
N ALA A 279 -1.09 -11.28 -18.46
CA ALA A 279 -2.17 -10.30 -18.53
C ALA A 279 -2.87 -10.23 -19.91
N LYS A 280 -2.50 -11.09 -20.87
CA LYS A 280 -3.05 -11.15 -22.25
C LYS A 280 -2.98 -9.80 -23.00
N LEU A 281 -1.98 -8.99 -22.70
CA LEU A 281 -1.75 -7.70 -23.36
C LEU A 281 -0.99 -7.84 -24.68
N VAL A 282 -0.13 -8.86 -24.75
CA VAL A 282 0.75 -9.10 -25.90
C VAL A 282 0.70 -10.56 -26.34
N GLU A 283 0.78 -10.76 -27.64
CA GLU A 283 0.93 -12.08 -28.26
C GLU A 283 2.35 -12.24 -28.81
N LEU A 284 2.88 -13.45 -28.67
CA LEU A 284 4.15 -13.82 -29.28
C LEU A 284 3.88 -14.30 -30.71
N CYS A 285 4.25 -13.49 -31.69
CA CYS A 285 4.22 -13.89 -33.09
C CYS A 285 5.64 -14.24 -33.55
N GLN A 286 5.78 -15.33 -34.31
CA GLN A 286 7.05 -15.68 -34.95
C GLN A 286 6.92 -15.37 -36.43
N PHE A 287 7.66 -14.37 -36.89
CA PHE A 287 7.70 -14.02 -38.32
C PHE A 287 9.05 -14.42 -38.91
N PRO A 288 9.10 -14.97 -40.13
CA PRO A 288 10.35 -15.19 -40.82
C PRO A 288 11.05 -13.84 -41.05
N LEU A 289 12.37 -13.80 -40.86
CA LEU A 289 13.19 -12.58 -41.00
C LEU A 289 12.97 -11.86 -42.35
N GLU A 290 12.64 -12.62 -43.39
CA GLU A 290 12.35 -12.19 -44.76
C GLU A 290 11.15 -11.22 -44.87
N GLU A 291 10.21 -11.25 -43.93
CA GLU A 291 9.00 -10.39 -43.94
C GLU A 291 9.18 -9.10 -43.12
N LEU A 292 10.15 -9.06 -42.20
CA LEU A 292 10.40 -7.92 -41.30
C LEU A 292 11.41 -6.93 -41.87
N ASP A 293 12.31 -7.40 -42.71
CA ASP A 293 13.30 -6.56 -43.39
C ASP A 293 13.50 -7.07 -44.83
N PRO A 294 12.85 -6.45 -45.84
CA PRO A 294 13.02 -6.83 -47.24
C PRO A 294 14.45 -6.57 -47.77
N THR A 295 15.34 -5.96 -46.98
CA THR A 295 16.77 -5.78 -47.31
C THR A 295 17.69 -6.82 -46.68
N ALA A 296 17.20 -7.63 -45.72
CA ALA A 296 17.97 -8.68 -45.08
C ALA A 296 18.12 -9.89 -46.02
N LYS A 297 19.33 -10.10 -46.54
CA LYS A 297 19.68 -11.29 -47.34
C LYS A 297 19.28 -12.59 -46.62
N HIS A 298 18.87 -13.60 -47.40
CA HIS A 298 18.42 -14.93 -46.98
C HIS A 298 19.28 -15.53 -45.85
N CYS A 299 18.89 -15.29 -44.59
CA CYS A 299 19.55 -15.90 -43.44
C CYS A 299 18.92 -17.26 -43.21
N THR A 300 19.49 -18.30 -43.81
CA THR A 300 19.14 -19.70 -43.52
C THR A 300 20.03 -20.24 -42.41
N THR A 301 19.44 -20.95 -41.45
CA THR A 301 20.25 -21.72 -40.48
C THR A 301 21.04 -22.83 -41.19
N LYS A 302 22.09 -23.37 -40.56
CA LYS A 302 22.92 -24.48 -41.09
C LYS A 302 22.14 -25.74 -41.51
N LYS A 303 20.84 -25.83 -41.17
CA LYS A 303 19.91 -26.92 -41.51
C LYS A 303 18.86 -26.55 -42.58
N GLY A 304 18.97 -25.38 -43.22
CA GLY A 304 18.04 -24.95 -44.28
C GLY A 304 16.69 -24.42 -43.79
N THR A 305 16.51 -24.20 -42.49
CA THR A 305 15.26 -23.65 -41.92
C THR A 305 15.36 -22.11 -41.88
N LYS A 306 14.28 -21.43 -42.29
CA LYS A 306 14.16 -19.96 -42.24
C LYS A 306 14.35 -19.45 -40.82
N VAL A 307 15.14 -18.38 -40.64
CA VAL A 307 15.32 -17.74 -39.33
C VAL A 307 14.03 -17.06 -38.92
N LEU A 308 13.38 -17.57 -37.89
CA LEU A 308 12.17 -17.00 -37.29
C LEU A 308 12.57 -15.98 -36.23
N VAL A 309 12.09 -14.74 -36.38
CA VAL A 309 12.26 -13.66 -35.42
C VAL A 309 11.05 -13.60 -34.51
N ARG A 310 11.31 -13.57 -33.20
CA ARG A 310 10.26 -13.38 -32.19
C ARG A 310 9.84 -11.92 -32.18
N CYS A 311 8.59 -11.68 -32.51
CA CYS A 311 7.94 -10.38 -32.45
C CYS A 311 6.88 -10.38 -31.35
N LEU A 312 6.76 -9.26 -30.65
CA LEU A 312 5.60 -8.98 -29.82
C LEU A 312 4.59 -8.25 -30.68
N LYS A 313 3.34 -8.72 -30.68
CA LYS A 313 2.20 -7.97 -31.16
C LYS A 313 1.38 -7.50 -29.96
N LEU A 314 1.03 -6.22 -29.92
CA LEU A 314 0.10 -5.69 -28.94
C LEU A 314 -1.31 -6.16 -29.30
N LEU A 315 -1.99 -6.77 -28.33
CA LEU A 315 -3.42 -7.13 -28.46
C LEU A 315 -4.29 -6.04 -27.85
N LYS A 316 -3.91 -5.59 -26.65
CA LYS A 316 -4.62 -4.57 -25.89
C LYS A 316 -3.59 -3.63 -25.27
N PRO A 317 -3.77 -2.30 -25.40
CA PRO A 317 -2.89 -1.37 -24.73
C PRO A 317 -3.01 -1.50 -23.22
N TYR A 318 -1.90 -1.26 -22.52
CA TYR A 318 -1.87 -1.30 -21.07
C TYR A 318 -2.78 -0.19 -20.52
N SER A 319 -4.00 -0.55 -20.17
CA SER A 319 -4.86 0.30 -19.36
C SER A 319 -4.42 0.14 -17.92
N GLN A 320 -4.02 1.26 -17.30
CA GLN A 320 -3.66 1.34 -15.89
C GLN A 320 -4.61 0.45 -15.07
N LYS A 321 -4.06 -0.55 -14.36
CA LYS A 321 -4.87 -1.41 -13.48
C LYS A 321 -5.54 -0.52 -12.43
N GLY A 322 -6.79 -0.13 -12.68
CA GLY A 322 -7.72 0.17 -11.62
C GLY A 322 -7.78 -1.06 -10.73
N VAL A 323 -7.74 -0.85 -9.42
CA VAL A 323 -7.78 -1.87 -8.36
C VAL A 323 -8.55 -3.11 -8.84
N PRO A 324 -7.91 -4.27 -9.02
CA PRO A 324 -8.67 -5.47 -9.31
C PRO A 324 -9.55 -5.76 -8.10
N ASP A 325 -10.86 -5.59 -8.26
CA ASP A 325 -11.87 -6.28 -7.48
C ASP A 325 -11.95 -7.73 -8.00
N ASP A 326 -10.86 -8.49 -7.84
CA ASP A 326 -10.87 -9.93 -8.08
C ASP A 326 -10.28 -10.61 -6.84
N ASP A 327 -11.19 -11.10 -6.00
CA ASP A 327 -10.98 -12.16 -5.03
C ASP A 327 -10.69 -13.47 -5.79
N ASP A 328 -9.58 -13.56 -6.51
CA ASP A 328 -9.03 -14.83 -7.01
C ASP A 328 -7.60 -14.98 -6.43
N ASP A 329 -7.56 -15.44 -5.17
CA ASP A 329 -6.38 -16.07 -4.57
C ASP A 329 -6.16 -17.44 -5.26
N ASP A 330 -5.56 -17.43 -6.45
CA ASP A 330 -4.91 -18.61 -7.04
C ASP A 330 -3.40 -18.34 -7.14
N ASP A 331 -2.75 -18.28 -5.98
CA ASP A 331 -1.30 -18.40 -5.84
C ASP A 331 -0.90 -19.89 -6.05
N GLU A 332 -0.92 -20.38 -7.30
CA GLU A 332 -0.11 -21.55 -7.68
C GLU A 332 1.32 -21.08 -8.00
N ASP A 333 2.07 -20.74 -6.96
CA ASP A 333 3.54 -20.62 -7.03
C ASP A 333 4.15 -22.04 -6.95
N GLU A 334 4.23 -22.75 -8.08
CA GLU A 334 5.23 -23.80 -8.27
C GLU A 334 6.04 -23.55 -9.53
N GLU A 335 7.30 -23.16 -9.36
CA GLU A 335 8.36 -23.56 -10.29
C GLU A 335 9.71 -23.56 -9.54
N ASP A 336 9.99 -24.69 -8.90
CA ASP A 336 11.35 -25.12 -8.57
C ASP A 336 11.94 -25.76 -9.83
N ASP A 337 12.81 -25.02 -10.52
CA ASP A 337 13.59 -25.47 -11.67
C ASP A 337 14.67 -26.47 -11.21
N SER A 338 14.26 -27.72 -10.99
CA SER A 338 15.18 -28.86 -11.07
C SER A 338 14.57 -29.95 -11.96
N GLY A 339 15.12 -30.04 -13.17
CA GLY A 339 14.67 -30.96 -14.21
C GLY A 339 14.71 -32.42 -13.78
N THR A 340 13.55 -32.98 -13.41
CA THR A 340 13.21 -34.39 -13.62
C THR A 340 11.73 -34.51 -13.96
N ARG A 341 11.44 -34.99 -15.18
CA ARG A 341 10.08 -35.25 -15.69
C ARG A 341 9.35 -36.21 -14.75
N ARG A 342 8.52 -35.71 -13.83
CA ARG A 342 7.55 -36.54 -13.10
C ARG A 342 6.40 -36.90 -14.03
N ARG A 343 6.35 -38.17 -14.41
CA ARG A 343 5.26 -38.80 -15.18
C ARG A 343 3.96 -38.60 -14.41
N GLY A 344 3.03 -37.80 -14.94
CA GLY A 344 1.72 -37.58 -14.33
C GLY A 344 0.97 -38.90 -14.18
N TYR A 345 0.58 -39.24 -12.96
CA TYR A 345 -0.30 -40.37 -12.70
C TYR A 345 -1.76 -39.93 -12.92
N PRO A 346 -2.63 -40.79 -13.46
CA PRO A 346 -4.01 -40.43 -13.74
C PRO A 346 -4.79 -40.12 -12.45
N ALA A 347 -5.57 -39.03 -12.48
CA ALA A 347 -6.42 -38.63 -11.36
C ALA A 347 -7.61 -39.59 -11.24
N CYS A 348 -7.70 -40.32 -10.13
CA CYS A 348 -8.94 -40.99 -9.73
C CYS A 348 -9.93 -39.93 -9.21
N GLY A 349 -11.13 -39.88 -9.78
CA GLY A 349 -12.19 -38.93 -9.42
C GLY A 349 -12.75 -39.18 -8.01
N ARG A 350 -13.10 -38.09 -7.32
CA ARG A 350 -13.66 -38.10 -5.96
C ARG A 350 -15.10 -38.62 -5.96
N LEU A 351 -15.44 -39.55 -5.07
CA LEU A 351 -16.84 -39.95 -4.84
C LEU A 351 -17.38 -39.16 -3.64
N MET A 352 -18.16 -38.11 -3.90
CA MET A 352 -18.63 -37.17 -2.86
C MET A 352 -19.51 -37.81 -1.77
N GLU A 353 -20.12 -38.96 -2.06
CA GLU A 353 -21.07 -39.65 -1.17
C GLU A 353 -20.40 -40.49 -0.06
N LYS A 354 -19.06 -40.59 -0.04
CA LYS A 354 -18.31 -41.37 0.96
C LYS A 354 -17.32 -40.52 1.73
N ASP A 355 -17.08 -40.86 2.99
CA ASP A 355 -16.07 -40.17 3.79
C ASP A 355 -14.65 -40.41 3.23
N VAL A 356 -13.79 -39.43 3.48
CA VAL A 356 -12.41 -39.39 2.98
C VAL A 356 -11.59 -40.58 3.45
N LEU A 357 -11.82 -41.01 4.70
CA LEU A 357 -11.06 -42.08 5.33
C LEU A 357 -11.42 -43.44 4.71
N SER A 358 -12.70 -43.71 4.46
CA SER A 358 -13.16 -44.92 3.78
C SER A 358 -12.65 -44.99 2.34
N GLN A 359 -12.62 -43.86 1.62
CA GLN A 359 -12.08 -43.84 0.26
C GLN A 359 -10.57 -44.10 0.25
N ALA A 360 -9.83 -43.51 1.19
CA ALA A 360 -8.40 -43.78 1.35
C ALA A 360 -8.13 -45.26 1.71
N TYR A 361 -8.97 -45.84 2.57
CA TYR A 361 -8.89 -47.27 2.93
C TYR A 361 -9.16 -48.19 1.74
N HIS A 362 -10.17 -47.87 0.91
CA HIS A 362 -10.44 -48.62 -0.32
C HIS A 362 -9.30 -48.54 -1.34
N ILE A 363 -8.63 -47.40 -1.46
CA ILE A 363 -7.46 -47.24 -2.33
C ILE A 363 -6.33 -48.18 -1.88
N VAL A 364 -6.04 -48.22 -0.57
CA VAL A 364 -5.04 -49.13 0.02
C VAL A 364 -5.42 -50.59 -0.21
N LEU A 365 -6.69 -50.96 0.04
CA LEU A 365 -7.18 -52.32 -0.20
C LEU A 365 -7.07 -52.74 -1.68
N SER A 366 -7.41 -51.84 -2.61
CA SER A 366 -7.39 -52.13 -4.05
C SER A 366 -5.99 -52.40 -4.60
N SER A 367 -4.95 -51.90 -3.93
CA SER A 367 -3.56 -52.06 -4.35
C SER A 367 -2.95 -53.38 -3.86
N GLY A 368 -3.65 -54.11 -2.99
CA GLY A 368 -3.26 -55.44 -2.52
C GLY A 368 -1.83 -55.50 -1.97
N THR A 369 -1.15 -56.62 -2.20
CA THR A 369 0.22 -56.87 -1.69
C THR A 369 1.32 -56.08 -2.42
N LYS A 370 0.99 -55.33 -3.48
CA LYS A 370 1.96 -54.56 -4.26
C LYS A 370 2.33 -53.22 -3.59
N GLY A 371 1.58 -52.81 -2.57
CA GLY A 371 1.82 -51.57 -1.82
C GLY A 371 1.56 -50.31 -2.65
N ILE A 372 1.53 -49.16 -1.97
CA ILE A 372 1.35 -47.85 -2.60
C ILE A 372 2.54 -46.96 -2.19
N PRO A 373 3.23 -46.30 -3.14
CA PRO A 373 4.26 -45.32 -2.82
C PRO A 373 3.68 -44.17 -1.99
N GLN A 374 4.36 -43.79 -0.91
CA GLN A 374 3.89 -42.76 0.03
C GLN A 374 3.60 -41.43 -0.64
N ASP A 375 4.40 -41.05 -1.65
CA ASP A 375 4.23 -39.81 -2.41
C ASP A 375 2.98 -39.83 -3.29
N TRP A 376 2.62 -40.99 -3.85
CA TRP A 376 1.40 -41.15 -4.63
C TRP A 376 0.16 -41.07 -3.72
N TYR A 377 0.21 -41.72 -2.56
CA TYR A 377 -0.86 -41.63 -1.57
C TYR A 377 -1.05 -40.19 -1.08
N ARG A 378 0.05 -39.48 -0.78
CA ARG A 378 0.01 -38.07 -0.36
C ARG A 378 -0.50 -37.14 -1.45
N ALA A 379 -0.05 -37.30 -2.70
CA ALA A 379 -0.55 -36.50 -3.81
C ALA A 379 -2.05 -36.71 -4.05
N GLN A 380 -2.52 -37.95 -3.86
CA GLN A 380 -3.95 -38.24 -3.95
C GLN A 380 -4.70 -37.62 -2.77
N THR A 381 -4.21 -37.75 -1.51
CA THR A 381 -4.85 -37.19 -0.30
C THR A 381 -4.73 -35.68 -0.13
N ALA A 382 -3.71 -35.04 -0.71
CA ALA A 382 -3.51 -33.59 -0.63
C ALA A 382 -4.50 -32.81 -1.51
N ARG A 383 -5.18 -33.49 -2.44
CA ARG A 383 -6.33 -32.96 -3.18
C ARG A 383 -7.67 -33.17 -2.46
N TRP A 384 -7.68 -33.52 -1.16
CA TRP A 384 -8.89 -33.76 -0.34
C TRP A 384 -9.17 -32.64 0.64
#